data_AF-A0A645FJL4-F1
#
_entry.id   AF-A0A645FJL4-F1
#
_cell.length_a   1.000
_cell.length_b   1.000
_cell.length_c   1.000
_cell.angle_alpha   90.00
_cell.angle_beta   90.00
_cell.angle_gamma   90.00
#
_symmetry.space_group_name_H-M   'P 1'
#
loop_
_entity.id
_entity.type
_entity.pdbx_description
1 polymer ?
#
loop_
_entity_poly.entity_id
_entity_poly.type
_entity_poly.pdbx_seq_one_letter_code
_entity_poly.pdbx_strand_id
1 'polypeptide(L)'
;MNMGYDEVSPGYIGYHPIGGGSAMMGLDALNQVGLKPANYADTSGNPVASKIYRVAKSVLTQPNIDGYLLGGFMMANQEQWHHAHAIVKVLREVLPTQKPGLPCVLLLCGNREDESLEILRTGLADLMTPEGPGRRIEIYGKEHVTDTKFIGERLLYLSKEYRAEKEALGK
;
A
#
# COMPACT_ATOMS: atom_id res chain seq x y z
N MET A 1 26.26 5.61 2.44
CA MET A 1 25.80 4.51 3.30
C MET A 1 24.79 3.72 2.49
N ASN A 2 25.17 2.53 1.97
CA ASN A 2 24.20 1.63 1.38
C ASN A 2 23.38 1.04 2.53
N MET A 3 22.18 1.56 2.77
CA MET A 3 21.18 0.74 3.46
C MET A 3 20.99 -0.53 2.64
N GLY A 4 20.81 -1.68 3.30
CA GLY A 4 20.78 -3.02 2.71
C GLY A 4 19.58 -3.33 1.80
N TYR A 5 19.19 -2.39 0.94
CA TYR A 5 18.27 -2.56 -0.16
C TYR A 5 19.05 -3.21 -1.30
N ASP A 6 18.70 -4.43 -1.63
CA ASP A 6 19.05 -4.96 -2.93
C ASP A 6 18.16 -4.24 -3.94
N GLU A 7 18.71 -3.21 -4.58
CA GLU A 7 18.01 -2.39 -5.57
C GLU A 7 17.60 -3.21 -6.81
N VAL A 8 18.04 -4.45 -6.97
CA VAL A 8 17.84 -5.25 -8.17
C VAL A 8 16.95 -6.47 -7.93
N SER A 9 16.96 -7.02 -6.70
CA SER A 9 16.14 -8.19 -6.38
C SER A 9 14.63 -7.88 -6.43
N PRO A 10 13.81 -8.75 -7.03
CA PRO A 10 12.36 -8.60 -7.03
C PRO A 10 11.74 -8.94 -5.67
N GLY A 11 10.49 -8.52 -5.47
CA GLY A 11 9.64 -8.86 -4.33
C GLY A 11 9.66 -7.84 -3.20
N TYR A 12 10.20 -6.65 -3.41
CA TYR A 12 10.20 -5.59 -2.39
C TYR A 12 8.91 -4.77 -2.40
N ILE A 13 8.31 -4.62 -1.22
CA ILE A 13 7.05 -3.91 -1.02
C ILE A 13 7.28 -2.65 -0.19
N GLY A 14 6.86 -1.50 -0.72
CA GLY A 14 6.76 -0.29 0.07
C GLY A 14 5.76 -0.48 1.21
N TYR A 15 6.23 -0.55 2.45
CA TYR A 15 5.40 -0.95 3.59
C TYR A 15 5.06 0.23 4.49
N HIS A 16 3.75 0.48 4.66
CA HIS A 16 3.19 1.57 5.43
C HIS A 16 2.22 1.03 6.48
N PRO A 17 2.71 0.60 7.66
CA PRO A 17 1.85 0.14 8.74
C PRO A 17 1.13 1.27 9.47
N ILE A 18 0.08 0.87 10.20
CA ILE A 18 -0.71 1.73 11.06
C ILE A 18 -0.66 1.15 12.50
N GLY A 19 0.43 1.42 13.22
CA GLY A 19 0.65 0.99 14.61
C GLY A 19 1.51 -0.27 14.77
N GLY A 20 2.26 -0.37 15.86
CA GLY A 20 3.28 -1.42 16.04
C GLY A 20 2.75 -2.86 15.96
N GLY A 21 1.58 -3.16 16.55
CA GLY A 21 0.98 -4.50 16.47
C GLY A 21 0.57 -4.86 15.04
N SER A 22 -0.14 -3.94 14.38
CA SER A 22 -0.48 -4.05 12.96
C SER A 22 0.77 -4.20 12.08
N ALA A 23 1.85 -3.51 12.47
CA ALA A 23 3.10 -3.54 11.74
C ALA A 23 3.75 -4.93 11.74
N MET A 24 3.68 -5.64 12.86
CA MET A 24 4.19 -7.01 12.93
C MET A 24 3.32 -7.98 12.11
N MET A 25 2.00 -7.80 12.13
CA MET A 25 1.08 -8.61 11.32
C MET A 25 1.28 -8.41 9.81
N GLY A 26 1.53 -7.18 9.36
CA GLY A 26 1.82 -6.96 7.95
C GLY A 26 3.21 -7.45 7.52
N LEU A 27 4.21 -7.41 8.39
CA LEU A 27 5.49 -8.10 8.12
C LEU A 27 5.29 -9.62 7.98
N ASP A 28 4.47 -10.21 8.85
CA ASP A 28 4.08 -11.62 8.74
C ASP A 28 3.34 -11.92 7.43
N ALA A 29 2.39 -11.07 7.04
CA ALA A 29 1.67 -11.17 5.75
C ALA A 29 2.64 -11.23 4.55
N LEU A 30 3.67 -10.39 4.53
CA LEU A 30 4.70 -10.39 3.48
C LEU A 30 5.57 -11.66 3.53
N ASN A 31 6.06 -12.01 4.72
CA ASN A 31 6.95 -13.15 4.91
C ASN A 31 6.31 -14.48 4.52
N GLN A 32 5.02 -14.68 4.84
CA GLN A 32 4.28 -15.90 4.52
C GLN A 32 4.26 -16.21 3.02
N VAL A 33 4.35 -15.19 2.17
CA VAL A 33 4.32 -15.32 0.71
C VAL A 33 5.67 -15.03 0.04
N GLY A 34 6.74 -14.90 0.83
CA GLY A 34 8.09 -14.65 0.34
C GLY A 34 8.34 -13.24 -0.21
N LEU A 35 7.45 -12.28 0.08
CA LEU A 35 7.67 -10.86 -0.20
C LEU A 35 8.51 -10.23 0.92
N LYS A 36 9.20 -9.13 0.60
CA LYS A 36 10.11 -8.45 1.52
C LYS A 36 9.66 -7.00 1.72
N PRO A 37 9.65 -6.45 2.95
CA PRO A 37 9.46 -5.03 3.13
C PRO A 37 10.66 -4.28 2.54
N ALA A 38 10.40 -3.29 1.70
CA ALA A 38 11.41 -2.31 1.31
C ALA A 38 11.77 -1.49 2.55
N ASN A 39 10.77 -0.96 3.27
CA ASN A 39 10.96 -0.07 4.40
C ASN A 39 10.06 -0.45 5.58
N TYR A 40 10.14 0.35 6.64
CA TYR A 40 9.15 0.37 7.71
C TYR A 40 8.77 1.84 7.99
N ALA A 41 7.55 2.25 7.69
CA ALA A 41 7.11 3.64 7.84
C ALA A 41 5.72 3.73 8.49
N ASP A 42 5.69 3.72 9.82
CA ASP A 42 4.46 3.75 10.62
C ASP A 42 3.87 5.16 10.72
N THR A 43 2.55 5.28 10.56
CA THR A 43 1.78 6.51 10.78
C THR A 43 0.68 6.37 11.83
N SER A 44 0.99 5.69 12.93
CA SER A 44 0.16 5.65 14.13
C SER A 44 0.17 6.94 14.95
N GLY A 45 -0.72 7.01 15.95
CA GLY A 45 -0.84 8.15 16.86
C GLY A 45 -1.78 9.26 16.36
N ASN A 46 -2.70 8.94 15.45
CA ASN A 46 -3.67 9.86 14.88
C ASN A 46 -3.05 11.11 14.22
N PRO A 47 -2.08 10.94 13.29
CA PRO A 47 -1.48 12.07 12.60
C PRO A 47 -2.47 12.72 11.62
N VAL A 48 -2.30 14.02 11.40
CA VAL A 48 -3.04 14.74 10.35
C VAL A 48 -2.64 14.26 8.95
N ALA A 49 -3.56 14.37 7.99
CA ALA A 49 -3.40 13.91 6.61
C ALA A 49 -2.11 14.40 5.92
N SER A 50 -1.64 15.63 6.22
CA SER A 50 -0.41 16.17 5.62
C SER A 50 0.86 15.41 6.04
N LYS A 51 0.90 14.85 7.26
CA LYS A 51 2.00 14.01 7.73
C LYS A 51 1.94 12.63 7.06
N ILE A 52 0.76 12.03 7.01
CA ILE A 52 0.53 10.74 6.35
C ILE A 52 0.92 10.82 4.87
N TYR A 53 0.52 11.89 4.17
CA TYR A 53 0.86 12.14 2.77
C TYR A 53 2.38 12.16 2.55
N ARG A 54 3.14 12.86 3.42
CA ARG A 54 4.60 12.93 3.29
C ARG A 54 5.26 11.56 3.48
N VAL A 55 4.78 10.77 4.43
CA VAL A 55 5.27 9.40 4.66
C VAL A 55 4.92 8.51 3.48
N ALA A 56 3.66 8.45 3.08
CA ALA A 56 3.20 7.64 1.95
C ALA A 56 3.94 7.99 0.66
N LYS A 57 4.17 9.28 0.38
CA LYS A 57 4.94 9.73 -0.77
C LYS A 57 6.38 9.23 -0.70
N SER A 58 7.05 9.37 0.45
CA SER A 58 8.42 8.88 0.64
C SER A 58 8.52 7.38 0.39
N VAL A 59 7.52 6.60 0.84
CA VAL A 59 7.45 5.15 0.60
C VAL A 59 7.27 4.84 -0.88
N LEU A 60 6.29 5.47 -1.53
CA LEU A 60 5.91 5.20 -2.92
C LEU A 60 6.98 5.62 -3.94
N THR A 61 7.79 6.63 -3.62
CA THR A 61 8.88 7.10 -4.49
C THR A 61 10.17 6.28 -4.36
N GLN A 62 10.22 5.29 -3.47
CA GLN A 62 11.38 4.40 -3.39
C GLN A 62 11.62 3.70 -4.75
N PRO A 63 12.88 3.58 -5.19
CA PRO A 63 13.20 2.83 -6.39
C PRO A 63 12.86 1.34 -6.20
N ASN A 64 12.54 0.66 -7.30
CA ASN A 64 12.49 -0.81 -7.38
C ASN A 64 11.57 -1.53 -6.37
N ILE A 65 10.49 -0.87 -5.94
CA ILE A 65 9.36 -1.56 -5.28
C ILE A 65 8.41 -2.17 -6.32
N ASP A 66 7.88 -3.34 -5.99
CA ASP A 66 6.92 -4.10 -6.80
C ASP A 66 5.48 -3.95 -6.30
N GLY A 67 5.28 -3.25 -5.19
CA GLY A 67 3.96 -2.93 -4.68
C GLY A 67 4.03 -2.02 -3.46
N TYR A 68 2.86 -1.59 -3.00
CA TYR A 68 2.65 -0.78 -1.83
C TYR A 68 1.58 -1.43 -0.95
N LEU A 69 1.86 -1.51 0.36
CA LEU A 69 0.94 -2.04 1.36
C LEU A 69 0.68 -0.99 2.43
N LEU A 70 -0.56 -0.49 2.50
CA LEU A 70 -1.06 0.18 3.69
C LEU A 70 -1.63 -0.88 4.63
N GLY A 71 -0.88 -1.17 5.71
CA GLY A 71 -1.18 -2.26 6.63
C GLY A 71 -1.96 -1.78 7.85
N GLY A 72 -3.29 -1.78 7.76
CA GLY A 72 -4.21 -1.55 8.87
C GLY A 72 -4.70 -2.86 9.53
N PHE A 73 -3.82 -3.77 9.92
CA PHE A 73 -4.15 -5.04 10.61
C PHE A 73 -4.56 -4.86 12.08
N MET A 74 -5.30 -3.80 12.39
CA MET A 74 -5.89 -3.60 13.71
C MET A 74 -7.07 -2.65 13.65
N MET A 75 -8.07 -2.84 14.52
CA MET A 75 -9.15 -1.88 14.73
C MET A 75 -8.59 -0.63 15.42
N ALA A 76 -8.22 0.38 14.64
CA ALA A 76 -7.54 1.55 15.15
C ALA A 76 -8.52 2.60 15.68
N ASN A 77 -8.26 3.15 16.87
CA ASN A 77 -9.02 4.27 17.43
C ASN A 77 -8.73 5.62 16.75
N GLN A 78 -7.73 5.68 15.87
CA GLN A 78 -7.41 6.90 15.14
C GLN A 78 -8.31 7.08 13.94
N GLU A 79 -8.53 8.33 13.57
CA GLU A 79 -9.46 8.75 12.53
C GLU A 79 -8.94 8.34 11.14
N GLN A 80 -9.47 7.25 10.58
CA GLN A 80 -8.95 6.66 9.33
C GLN A 80 -9.15 7.56 8.10
N TRP A 81 -10.07 8.51 8.14
CA TRP A 81 -10.35 9.40 7.01
C TRP A 81 -9.17 10.33 6.71
N HIS A 82 -8.31 10.62 7.69
CA HIS A 82 -7.04 11.31 7.44
C HIS A 82 -6.09 10.48 6.57
N HIS A 83 -6.02 9.16 6.80
CA HIS A 83 -5.29 8.24 5.92
C HIS A 83 -5.93 8.19 4.55
N ALA A 84 -7.26 8.01 4.47
CA ALA A 84 -7.96 7.95 3.19
C ALA A 84 -7.69 9.18 2.30
N HIS A 85 -7.85 10.39 2.83
CA HIS A 85 -7.57 11.63 2.07
C HIS A 85 -6.10 11.74 1.65
N ALA A 86 -5.17 11.38 2.52
CA ALA A 86 -3.73 11.40 2.21
C ALA A 86 -3.37 10.41 1.10
N ILE A 87 -3.94 9.20 1.16
CA ILE A 87 -3.72 8.12 0.20
C ILE A 87 -4.32 8.47 -1.17
N VAL A 88 -5.56 8.98 -1.22
CA VAL A 88 -6.16 9.50 -2.46
C VAL A 88 -5.22 10.52 -3.10
N LYS A 89 -4.78 11.52 -2.34
CA LYS A 89 -3.91 12.57 -2.86
C LYS A 89 -2.60 12.02 -3.44
N VAL A 90 -1.90 11.17 -2.69
CA VAL A 90 -0.57 10.70 -3.13
C VAL A 90 -0.66 9.73 -4.30
N LEU A 91 -1.65 8.83 -4.33
CA LEU A 91 -1.80 7.87 -5.43
C LEU A 91 -2.18 8.59 -6.74
N ARG A 92 -3.01 9.65 -6.67
CA ARG A 92 -3.31 10.51 -7.82
C ARG A 92 -2.09 11.24 -8.38
N GLU A 93 -1.09 11.54 -7.55
CA GLU A 93 0.16 12.16 -8.01
C GLU A 93 1.13 11.13 -8.59
N VAL A 94 1.31 10.00 -7.89
CA VAL A 94 2.40 9.07 -8.15
C VAL A 94 2.07 8.07 -9.26
N LEU A 95 0.87 7.48 -9.26
CA LEU A 95 0.55 6.39 -10.18
C LEU A 95 0.55 6.86 -11.64
N PRO A 96 -0.08 7.99 -12.04
CA PRO A 96 -0.12 8.36 -13.45
C PRO A 96 1.25 8.75 -14.04
N THR A 97 2.18 9.23 -13.22
CA THR A 97 3.41 9.88 -13.70
C THR A 97 4.70 9.13 -13.38
N GLN A 98 4.76 8.43 -12.25
CA GLN A 98 6.02 7.84 -11.75
C GLN A 98 5.95 6.32 -11.63
N LYS A 99 4.79 5.78 -11.25
CA LYS A 99 4.61 4.35 -10.95
C LYS A 99 3.31 3.79 -11.56
N PRO A 100 3.09 3.92 -12.89
CA PRO A 100 1.86 3.44 -13.52
C PRO A 100 1.70 1.94 -13.31
N GLY A 101 0.51 1.54 -12.86
CA GLY A 101 0.13 0.14 -12.65
C GLY A 101 0.76 -0.52 -11.43
N LEU A 102 1.45 0.23 -10.56
CA LEU A 102 2.02 -0.31 -9.32
C LEU A 102 0.90 -0.88 -8.42
N PRO A 103 1.00 -2.14 -7.97
CA PRO A 103 0.09 -2.72 -7.00
C PRO A 103 0.00 -1.90 -5.72
N CYS A 104 -1.21 -1.57 -5.30
CA CYS A 104 -1.47 -0.87 -4.04
C CYS A 104 -2.57 -1.59 -3.28
N VAL A 105 -2.20 -2.37 -2.26
CA VAL A 105 -3.15 -3.05 -1.38
C VAL A 105 -3.37 -2.19 -0.15
N LEU A 106 -4.61 -1.76 0.04
CA LEU A 106 -5.01 -0.79 1.07
C LEU A 106 -5.93 -1.47 2.07
N LEU A 107 -5.38 -1.96 3.18
CA LEU A 107 -6.16 -2.42 4.32
C LEU A 107 -6.33 -1.27 5.31
N LEU A 108 -7.56 -0.81 5.50
CA LEU A 108 -7.87 0.33 6.34
C LEU A 108 -9.12 0.05 7.19
N CYS A 109 -8.96 -0.09 8.50
CA CYS A 109 -10.06 -0.34 9.43
C CYS A 109 -9.89 0.40 10.76
N GLY A 110 -11.02 0.66 11.44
CA GLY A 110 -11.05 1.44 12.69
C GLY A 110 -12.08 2.56 12.71
N ASN A 111 -11.79 3.65 13.44
CA ASN A 111 -12.69 4.81 13.49
C ASN A 111 -12.92 5.41 12.10
N ARG A 112 -14.19 5.66 11.76
CA ARG A 112 -14.62 6.19 10.45
C ARG A 112 -14.30 5.28 9.27
N GLU A 113 -14.25 3.97 9.48
CA GLU A 113 -13.92 3.00 8.43
C GLU A 113 -14.80 3.16 7.19
N ASP A 114 -16.12 3.15 7.34
CA ASP A 114 -17.05 3.21 6.21
C ASP A 114 -16.83 4.50 5.40
N GLU A 115 -16.71 5.65 6.08
CA GLU A 115 -16.41 6.94 5.42
C GLU A 115 -15.03 6.92 4.74
N SER A 116 -14.04 6.28 5.35
CA SER A 116 -12.68 6.19 4.82
C SER A 116 -12.60 5.32 3.57
N LEU A 117 -13.27 4.17 3.58
CA LEU A 117 -13.36 3.28 2.42
C LEU A 117 -14.11 3.96 1.28
N GLU A 118 -15.16 4.73 1.59
CA GLU A 118 -15.88 5.51 0.57
C GLU A 118 -15.00 6.61 -0.04
N ILE A 119 -14.22 7.34 0.77
CA ILE A 119 -13.25 8.33 0.27
C ILE A 119 -12.24 7.67 -0.68
N LEU A 120 -11.72 6.49 -0.33
CA LEU A 120 -10.77 5.76 -1.18
C LEU A 120 -11.43 5.34 -2.51
N ARG A 121 -12.61 4.72 -2.44
CA ARG A 121 -13.32 4.22 -3.64
C ARG A 121 -13.69 5.36 -4.58
N THR A 122 -14.29 6.42 -4.07
CA THR A 122 -14.70 7.58 -4.87
C THR A 122 -13.50 8.38 -5.39
N GLY A 123 -12.51 8.63 -4.53
CA GLY A 123 -11.33 9.44 -4.88
C GLY A 123 -10.36 8.78 -5.86
N LEU A 124 -10.44 7.46 -6.02
CA LEU A 124 -9.58 6.68 -6.92
C LEU A 124 -10.34 6.03 -8.09
N ALA A 125 -11.66 6.19 -8.18
CA ALA A 125 -12.51 5.48 -9.15
C ALA A 125 -12.02 5.61 -10.61
N ASP A 126 -11.62 6.81 -11.03
CA ASP A 126 -11.11 7.09 -12.37
C ASP A 126 -9.71 6.50 -12.64
N LEU A 127 -8.94 6.19 -11.59
CA LEU A 127 -7.64 5.53 -11.70
C LEU A 127 -7.77 4.00 -11.77
N MET A 128 -8.80 3.44 -11.14
CA MET A 128 -9.02 1.99 -10.98
C MET A 128 -9.72 1.32 -12.17
N THR A 129 -9.83 2.00 -13.31
CA THR A 129 -10.32 1.36 -14.55
C THR A 129 -9.35 0.26 -15.01
N PRO A 130 -9.79 -0.72 -15.81
CA PRO A 130 -8.91 -1.84 -16.23
C PRO A 130 -7.63 -1.40 -16.94
N GLU A 131 -7.66 -0.27 -17.64
CA GLU A 131 -6.53 0.34 -18.36
C GLU A 131 -5.94 1.54 -17.60
N GLY A 132 -6.50 1.88 -16.44
CA GLY A 132 -6.11 3.02 -15.64
C GLY A 132 -4.77 2.83 -14.93
N PRO A 133 -4.11 3.94 -14.53
CA PRO A 133 -2.83 3.88 -13.83
C PRO A 133 -2.92 3.22 -12.45
N GLY A 134 -4.12 3.11 -11.88
CA GLY A 134 -4.43 2.46 -10.61
C GLY A 134 -5.21 1.15 -10.76
N ARG A 135 -5.14 0.47 -11.91
CA ARG A 135 -5.83 -0.82 -12.16
C ARG A 135 -5.49 -1.97 -11.20
N ARG A 136 -4.46 -1.81 -10.36
CA ARG A 136 -4.02 -2.78 -9.33
C ARG A 136 -4.19 -2.25 -7.91
N ILE A 137 -5.10 -1.30 -7.71
CA ILE A 137 -5.50 -0.87 -6.37
C ILE A 137 -6.56 -1.84 -5.86
N GLU A 138 -6.33 -2.39 -4.66
CA GLU A 138 -7.33 -3.16 -3.93
C GLU A 138 -7.56 -2.53 -2.57
N ILE A 139 -8.83 -2.39 -2.18
CA ILE A 139 -9.25 -1.71 -0.95
C ILE A 139 -10.01 -2.70 -0.07
N TYR A 140 -9.55 -2.87 1.16
CA TYR A 140 -10.07 -3.81 2.14
C TYR A 140 -10.35 -3.12 3.49
N GLY A 141 -11.41 -3.54 4.16
CA GLY A 141 -11.82 -3.08 5.49
C GLY A 141 -11.58 -4.11 6.58
N LYS A 142 -12.35 -4.00 7.68
CA LYS A 142 -12.23 -4.88 8.85
C LYS A 142 -12.44 -6.36 8.56
N GLU A 143 -13.09 -6.71 7.45
CA GLU A 143 -13.33 -8.10 7.04
C GLU A 143 -12.03 -8.90 6.84
N HIS A 144 -10.91 -8.23 6.58
CA HIS A 144 -9.59 -8.85 6.44
C HIS A 144 -8.58 -8.39 7.51
N VAL A 145 -9.04 -7.78 8.60
CA VAL A 145 -8.15 -7.18 9.63
C VAL A 145 -7.15 -8.18 10.25
N THR A 146 -7.53 -9.44 10.38
CA THR A 146 -6.65 -10.52 10.88
C THR A 146 -6.19 -11.49 9.81
N ASP A 147 -6.61 -11.31 8.55
CA ASP A 147 -6.33 -12.24 7.46
C ASP A 147 -5.04 -11.86 6.73
N THR A 148 -3.92 -12.01 7.45
CA THR A 148 -2.57 -11.69 6.93
C THR A 148 -2.24 -12.50 5.68
N LYS A 149 -2.66 -13.77 5.65
CA LYS A 149 -2.44 -14.66 4.52
C LYS A 149 -3.14 -14.15 3.26
N PHE A 150 -4.43 -13.82 3.34
CA PHE A 150 -5.17 -13.31 2.19
C PHE A 150 -4.53 -12.04 1.62
N ILE A 151 -4.21 -11.06 2.48
CA ILE A 151 -3.60 -9.80 2.06
C ILE A 151 -2.23 -10.05 1.39
N GLY A 152 -1.41 -10.93 1.98
CA GLY A 152 -0.13 -11.34 1.40
C GLY A 152 -0.29 -11.99 0.01
N GLU A 153 -1.23 -12.93 -0.13
CA GLU A 153 -1.48 -13.65 -1.39
C GLU A 153 -1.99 -12.72 -2.49
N ARG A 154 -2.89 -11.78 -2.16
CA ARG A 154 -3.34 -10.73 -3.10
C ARG A 154 -2.19 -9.87 -3.59
N LEU A 155 -1.37 -9.38 -2.66
CA LEU A 155 -0.24 -8.53 -3.02
C LEU A 155 0.80 -9.30 -3.85
N LEU A 156 1.08 -10.56 -3.54
CA LEU A 156 1.97 -11.41 -4.34
C LEU A 156 1.43 -11.61 -5.76
N TYR A 157 0.14 -11.89 -5.89
CA TYR A 157 -0.53 -12.06 -7.18
C TYR A 157 -0.35 -10.81 -8.05
N LEU A 158 -0.71 -9.63 -7.53
CA LEU A 158 -0.62 -8.36 -8.25
C LEU A 158 0.84 -7.99 -8.59
N SER A 159 1.76 -8.26 -7.67
CA SER A 159 3.20 -8.00 -7.84
C SER A 159 3.81 -8.88 -8.94
N LYS A 160 3.34 -10.12 -9.12
CA LYS A 160 3.76 -10.99 -10.23
C LYS A 160 3.30 -10.44 -11.58
N GLU A 161 2.03 -10.02 -11.69
CA GLU A 161 1.51 -9.41 -12.92
C GLU A 161 2.26 -8.13 -13.28
N TYR A 162 2.47 -7.25 -12.29
CA TYR A 162 3.19 -5.99 -12.49
C TYR A 162 4.62 -6.20 -12.99
N ARG A 163 5.35 -7.16 -12.41
CA ARG A 163 6.71 -7.49 -12.86
C ARG A 163 6.74 -8.06 -14.27
N ALA A 164 5.85 -9.00 -14.59
CA ALA A 164 5.77 -9.60 -15.92
C ALA A 164 5.57 -8.53 -17.02
N GLU A 165 4.74 -7.52 -16.74
CA GLU A 165 4.56 -6.39 -17.66
C GLU A 165 5.78 -5.48 -17.77
N LYS A 166 6.44 -5.14 -16.65
CA LYS A 166 7.68 -4.36 -16.70
C LYS A 166 8.78 -5.07 -17.49
N GLU A 167 8.91 -6.38 -17.31
CA GLU A 167 9.86 -7.21 -18.06
C GLU A 167 9.51 -7.27 -19.55
N ALA A 168 8.23 -7.26 -19.90
CA ALA A 168 7.77 -7.22 -21.29
C ALA A 168 8.00 -5.84 -21.95
N LEU A 169 7.91 -4.75 -21.19
CA LEU A 169 8.15 -3.38 -21.66
C LEU A 169 9.63 -2.99 -21.69
N GLY A 170 10.46 -3.65 -20.87
CA GLY A 170 11.91 -3.44 -20.79
C GLY A 170 12.74 -4.33 -21.73
N LYS A 171 12.08 -5.24 -22.45
CA LYS A 171 12.61 -5.92 -23.65
C LYS A 171 12.26 -5.10 -24.88
#